data_AF-A0A2D9KPD8-F1
#
_entry.id   AF-A0A2D9KPD8-F1
#
_cell.length_a   1.000
_cell.length_b   1.000
_cell.length_c   1.000
_cell.angle_alpha   90.00
_cell.angle_beta   90.00
_cell.angle_gamma   90.00
#
_symmetry.space_group_name_H-M   'P 1'
#
loop_
_entity.id
_entity.type
_entity.pdbx_description
1 polymer ?
#
loop_
_entity_poly.entity_id
_entity_poly.type
_entity_poly.pdbx_seq_one_letter_code
_entity_poly.pdbx_strand_id
1 'polypeptide(L)'
;MKSLSILDCTLRDGGFVNTWDFGVQSLFDLMHKLVLSNLDFIELGYLRDNAPSIPGLTQFPSPAQVIPLIDGLDTSSKFCCMIDYGHFDLKNLPRASDFPIHGLRITFKKSDLDAAVEYISCVKQLGYTIYAQPVSLTEYSDSELSSMLLRLAELNPAAVAIVDTYGLMMPPDVQQYFELFDRYLPSNIKVGLHCHNNLQMGLANAIHLSSLSSERDCIIDTSCFGMGKGAGNPNTELLMKYYNQFYDNKYNLSPVLDIIDNYLEKIYFKSPWGYSLTTCLNSTFNVHPNYVKYLLEKKLYSIEDIEHLLSKIPLKSKLTYSPDIITTIEDNWKHQDVATSSNDHLQRAFSDSQILVVGPGQSTRNLDSQYFRNRRSDNPNEIIISTNFVPSFVEVDFVIVTNGIRMSQISSYLQHNPHYRPSIIKLSFINKDTLPSELAIFDLDSDLFECDDSTIAYNSLLVLLNLLSRSSPSIISLLGFDGFKADHDYISDAMQLRDNIHYINSSIDEQLAHFSTILNLEFLTPSLYSYD
;
A
#
# COMPACT_ATOMS: atom_id res chain seq x y z
N MET A 1 1.85 36.54 -20.27
CA MET A 1 2.67 35.58 -19.52
C MET A 1 1.79 34.96 -18.46
N LYS A 2 1.65 33.63 -18.50
CA LYS A 2 0.95 32.81 -17.49
C LYS A 2 1.55 32.99 -16.10
N SER A 3 0.70 33.21 -15.11
CA SER A 3 1.10 33.22 -13.71
C SER A 3 1.18 31.80 -13.15
N LEU A 4 2.25 31.51 -12.41
CA LEU A 4 2.47 30.22 -11.75
C LEU A 4 2.53 30.43 -10.24
N SER A 5 1.54 29.90 -9.53
CA SER A 5 1.46 29.99 -8.07
C SER A 5 1.69 28.63 -7.41
N ILE A 6 2.27 28.64 -6.21
CA ILE A 6 2.41 27.46 -5.36
C ILE A 6 1.40 27.54 -4.22
N LEU A 7 0.70 26.43 -3.99
CA LEU A 7 -0.10 26.21 -2.80
C LEU A 7 0.54 25.13 -1.94
N ASP A 8 0.80 25.44 -0.67
CA ASP A 8 1.21 24.43 0.30
C ASP A 8 0.00 23.84 1.02
N CYS A 9 -0.12 22.51 1.01
CA CYS A 9 -1.18 21.75 1.66
C CYS A 9 -0.68 20.85 2.80
N THR A 10 0.48 21.16 3.40
CA THR A 10 1.07 20.39 4.51
C THR A 10 0.08 20.23 5.66
N LEU A 11 -0.64 21.30 6.03
CA LEU A 11 -1.59 21.29 7.14
C LEU A 11 -2.92 20.61 6.79
N ARG A 12 -3.20 20.32 5.51
CA ARG A 12 -4.43 19.64 5.06
C ARG A 12 -4.19 18.21 4.65
N ASP A 13 -3.39 18.00 3.62
CA ASP A 13 -3.07 16.67 3.08
C ASP A 13 -2.05 15.95 3.95
N GLY A 14 -1.04 16.68 4.47
CA GLY A 14 -0.09 16.10 5.43
C GLY A 14 -0.78 15.54 6.67
N GLY A 15 -1.95 16.07 7.03
CA GLY A 15 -2.82 15.55 8.08
C GLY A 15 -3.16 14.06 7.97
N PHE A 16 -3.15 13.46 6.76
CA PHE A 16 -3.34 12.00 6.61
C PHE A 16 -2.23 11.16 7.25
N VAL A 17 -1.03 11.73 7.47
CA VAL A 17 0.13 11.04 8.04
C VAL A 17 0.09 11.02 9.57
N ASN A 18 -0.37 12.11 10.19
CA ASN A 18 -0.33 12.35 11.64
C ASN A 18 -1.73 12.55 12.25
N THR A 19 -2.79 12.09 11.59
CA THR A 19 -4.18 12.24 12.04
C THR A 19 -4.59 13.70 12.27
N TRP A 20 -4.05 14.62 11.46
CA TRP A 20 -4.25 16.07 11.52
C TRP A 20 -3.79 16.72 12.84
N ASP A 21 -3.05 16.00 13.69
CA ASP A 21 -2.52 16.54 14.95
C ASP A 21 -1.08 17.03 14.78
N PHE A 22 -0.93 18.35 14.68
CA PHE A 22 0.38 19.00 14.63
C PHE A 22 0.83 19.47 16.01
N GLY A 23 -0.03 19.46 17.01
CA GLY A 23 0.20 20.09 18.31
C GLY A 23 0.19 21.61 18.25
N VAL A 24 -0.30 22.26 19.29
CA VAL A 24 -0.55 23.71 19.32
C VAL A 24 0.69 24.54 18.97
N GLN A 25 1.79 24.36 19.72
CA GLN A 25 2.98 25.19 19.54
C GLN A 25 3.62 24.99 18.17
N SER A 26 3.71 23.75 17.71
CA SER A 26 4.24 23.44 16.38
C SER A 26 3.36 24.04 15.29
N LEU A 27 2.02 23.93 15.40
CA LEU A 27 1.10 24.45 14.40
C LEU A 27 1.27 25.96 14.20
N PHE A 28 1.40 26.74 15.28
CA PHE A 28 1.66 28.18 15.19
C PHE A 28 3.03 28.49 14.56
N ASP A 29 4.08 27.73 14.88
CA ASP A 29 5.40 27.93 14.28
C ASP A 29 5.44 27.52 12.79
N LEU A 30 4.79 26.40 12.43
CA LEU A 30 4.59 25.98 11.05
C LEU A 30 3.88 27.09 10.26
N MET A 31 2.78 27.64 10.78
CA MET A 31 2.04 28.73 10.15
C MET A 31 2.92 29.96 9.90
N HIS A 32 3.70 30.36 10.90
CA HIS A 32 4.62 31.49 10.78
C HIS A 32 5.69 31.24 9.70
N LYS A 33 6.31 30.05 9.70
CA LYS A 33 7.33 29.67 8.71
C LYS A 33 6.77 29.53 7.30
N LEU A 34 5.56 28.99 7.12
CA LEU A 34 4.90 28.93 5.82
C LEU A 34 4.67 30.33 5.24
N VAL A 35 4.23 31.28 6.07
CA VAL A 35 4.13 32.70 5.67
C VAL A 35 5.48 33.30 5.31
N LEU A 36 6.51 33.10 6.13
CA LEU A 36 7.88 33.58 5.86
C LEU A 36 8.51 32.98 4.60
N SER A 37 7.93 31.91 4.07
CA SER A 37 8.37 31.25 2.84
C SER A 37 7.90 31.97 1.57
N ASN A 38 7.06 33.01 1.70
CA ASN A 38 6.43 33.76 0.61
C ASN A 38 5.60 32.87 -0.34
N LEU A 39 4.95 31.83 0.19
CA LEU A 39 4.04 30.98 -0.61
C LEU A 39 2.82 31.78 -1.07
N ASP A 40 2.33 31.52 -2.28
CA ASP A 40 1.14 32.20 -2.80
C ASP A 40 -0.12 31.81 -2.05
N PHE A 41 -0.24 30.52 -1.71
CA PHE A 41 -1.36 29.98 -0.97
C PHE A 41 -0.91 29.01 0.14
N ILE A 42 -1.64 29.03 1.26
CA ILE A 42 -1.46 28.10 2.37
C ILE A 42 -2.83 27.49 2.70
N GLU A 43 -2.95 26.17 2.59
CA GLU A 43 -4.17 25.43 2.91
C GLU A 43 -4.11 24.91 4.36
N LEU A 44 -4.98 25.44 5.20
CA LEU A 44 -4.89 25.34 6.67
C LEU A 44 -5.43 24.03 7.24
N GLY A 45 -6.24 23.29 6.47
CA GLY A 45 -6.92 22.09 6.94
C GLY A 45 -8.33 21.91 6.38
N TYR A 46 -9.11 21.06 7.05
CA TYR A 46 -10.51 20.80 6.72
C TYR A 46 -11.48 21.56 7.63
N LEU A 47 -12.57 22.08 7.08
CA LEU A 47 -13.78 22.36 7.83
C LEU A 47 -14.65 21.11 7.85
N ARG A 48 -15.01 20.59 9.03
CA ARG A 48 -15.71 19.30 9.17
C ARG A 48 -16.52 19.23 10.46
N ASP A 49 -17.85 19.10 10.36
CA ASP A 49 -18.76 19.20 11.53
C ASP A 49 -18.43 18.21 12.66
N ASN A 50 -18.06 16.97 12.29
CA ASN A 50 -17.79 15.89 13.25
C ASN A 50 -16.33 15.87 13.75
N ALA A 51 -15.53 16.88 13.44
CA ALA A 51 -14.16 16.97 13.94
C ALA A 51 -14.14 17.28 15.44
N PRO A 52 -13.21 16.70 16.22
CA PRO A 52 -13.05 17.07 17.61
C PRO A 52 -12.49 18.49 17.73
N SER A 53 -13.06 19.28 18.64
CA SER A 53 -12.61 20.66 18.91
C SER A 53 -11.38 20.67 19.82
N ILE A 54 -10.24 20.17 19.33
CA ILE A 54 -8.99 20.06 20.07
C ILE A 54 -7.96 21.04 19.48
N PRO A 55 -7.34 21.93 20.29
CA PRO A 55 -6.27 22.80 19.83
C PRO A 55 -5.08 22.01 19.26
N GLY A 56 -4.55 22.46 18.11
CA GLY A 56 -3.45 21.79 17.42
C GLY A 56 -3.88 20.84 16.30
N LEU A 57 -5.18 20.53 16.22
CA LEU A 57 -5.75 19.82 15.08
C LEU A 57 -6.01 20.77 13.90
N THR A 58 -5.84 20.25 12.69
CA THR A 58 -6.21 20.94 11.43
C THR A 58 -7.47 20.37 10.79
N GLN A 59 -8.29 19.71 11.59
CA GLN A 59 -9.71 19.46 11.29
C GLN A 59 -10.55 20.37 12.20
N PHE A 60 -11.16 21.38 11.61
CA PHE A 60 -11.87 22.42 12.32
C PHE A 60 -13.37 22.15 12.29
N PRO A 61 -14.03 21.91 13.43
CA PRO A 61 -15.48 21.78 13.47
C PRO A 61 -16.20 23.13 13.30
N SER A 62 -15.49 24.25 13.39
CA SER A 62 -16.04 25.56 13.06
C SER A 62 -14.99 26.52 12.50
N PRO A 63 -15.39 27.47 11.62
CA PRO A 63 -14.52 28.51 11.09
C PRO A 63 -13.80 29.35 12.18
N ALA A 64 -14.42 29.50 13.35
CA ALA A 64 -13.83 30.26 14.47
C ALA A 64 -12.48 29.69 14.96
N GLN A 65 -12.22 28.40 14.78
CA GLN A 65 -10.96 27.77 15.20
C GLN A 65 -9.78 28.08 14.27
N VAL A 66 -10.07 28.56 13.05
CA VAL A 66 -9.06 28.93 12.07
C VAL A 66 -8.53 30.34 12.33
N ILE A 67 -9.38 31.24 12.84
CA ILE A 67 -9.05 32.66 13.03
C ILE A 67 -7.77 32.88 13.83
N PRO A 68 -7.54 32.22 14.99
CA PRO A 68 -6.32 32.43 15.77
C PRO A 68 -5.04 32.06 15.03
N LEU A 69 -5.09 31.17 14.03
CA LEU A 69 -3.90 30.74 13.28
C LEU A 69 -3.41 31.78 12.28
N ILE A 70 -4.28 32.71 11.87
CA ILE A 70 -4.00 33.70 10.83
C ILE A 70 -4.05 35.14 11.34
N ASP A 71 -4.65 35.36 12.51
CA ASP A 71 -4.75 36.67 13.12
C ASP A 71 -3.35 37.25 13.43
N GLY A 72 -3.14 38.51 13.05
CA GLY A 72 -1.87 39.21 13.25
C GLY A 72 -0.71 38.81 12.32
N LEU A 73 -0.91 37.92 11.32
CA LEU A 73 0.11 37.61 10.32
C LEU A 73 0.14 38.66 9.20
N ASP A 74 1.25 39.38 9.07
CA ASP A 74 1.49 40.30 7.94
C ASP A 74 2.03 39.50 6.74
N THR A 75 1.20 39.29 5.72
CA THR A 75 1.56 38.45 4.56
C THR A 75 0.74 38.77 3.31
N SER A 76 1.33 38.48 2.15
CA SER A 76 0.61 38.41 0.87
C SER A 76 0.05 37.03 0.55
N SER A 77 0.37 36.00 1.36
CA SER A 77 -0.13 34.64 1.19
C SER A 77 -1.64 34.58 1.35
N LYS A 78 -2.29 33.80 0.49
CA LYS A 78 -3.73 33.56 0.55
C LYS A 78 -4.04 32.29 1.34
N PHE A 79 -4.77 32.45 2.43
CA PHE A 79 -5.22 31.34 3.25
C PHE A 79 -6.46 30.66 2.68
N CYS A 80 -6.44 29.32 2.61
CA CYS A 80 -7.57 28.51 2.19
C CYS A 80 -7.91 27.42 3.21
N CYS A 81 -9.16 27.03 3.27
CA CYS A 81 -9.60 25.79 3.94
C CYS A 81 -10.30 24.88 2.92
N MET A 82 -10.22 23.58 3.15
CA MET A 82 -10.94 22.60 2.35
C MET A 82 -12.26 22.20 3.01
N ILE A 83 -13.30 22.04 2.21
CA ILE A 83 -14.54 21.35 2.59
C ILE A 83 -14.66 20.12 1.68
N ASP A 84 -14.81 18.95 2.29
CA ASP A 84 -15.26 17.76 1.58
C ASP A 84 -16.79 17.77 1.55
N TYR A 85 -17.36 17.75 0.34
CA TYR A 85 -18.80 17.83 0.16
C TYR A 85 -19.49 16.71 0.96
N GLY A 86 -20.55 17.08 1.70
CA GLY A 86 -21.27 16.18 2.60
C GLY A 86 -20.69 16.06 4.02
N HIS A 87 -19.56 16.71 4.33
CA HIS A 87 -18.93 16.66 5.66
C HIS A 87 -18.98 17.98 6.45
N PHE A 88 -19.59 19.03 5.90
CA PHE A 88 -19.76 20.32 6.57
C PHE A 88 -21.08 21.01 6.16
N ASP A 89 -21.98 21.25 7.11
CA ASP A 89 -23.24 21.94 6.90
C ASP A 89 -23.00 23.44 6.65
N LEU A 90 -23.53 23.94 5.53
CA LEU A 90 -23.46 25.36 5.16
C LEU A 90 -24.02 26.30 6.22
N LYS A 91 -24.95 25.84 7.08
CA LYS A 91 -25.49 26.64 8.18
C LYS A 91 -24.42 27.03 9.20
N ASN A 92 -23.34 26.26 9.30
CA ASN A 92 -22.21 26.52 10.18
C ASN A 92 -21.16 27.43 9.52
N LEU A 93 -21.33 27.78 8.25
CA LEU A 93 -20.45 28.68 7.52
C LEU A 93 -20.95 30.14 7.64
N PRO A 94 -20.21 31.05 8.27
CA PRO A 94 -20.58 32.46 8.31
C PRO A 94 -20.40 33.10 6.93
N ARG A 95 -20.79 34.37 6.76
CA ARG A 95 -20.47 35.13 5.55
C ARG A 95 -18.96 35.32 5.43
N ALA A 96 -18.48 35.45 4.20
CA ALA A 96 -17.05 35.66 3.94
C ALA A 96 -16.49 36.94 4.61
N SER A 97 -17.34 37.94 4.87
CA SER A 97 -16.96 39.15 5.61
C SER A 97 -16.55 38.88 7.06
N ASP A 98 -17.02 37.78 7.63
CA ASP A 98 -16.88 37.46 9.06
C ASP A 98 -15.86 36.33 9.29
N PHE A 99 -15.28 35.78 8.21
CA PHE A 99 -14.28 34.72 8.26
C PHE A 99 -13.07 35.08 7.38
N PRO A 100 -11.94 35.51 7.96
CA PRO A 100 -10.81 36.13 7.24
C PRO A 100 -9.93 35.15 6.44
N ILE A 101 -10.51 34.17 5.74
CA ILE A 101 -9.80 33.35 4.74
C ILE A 101 -10.05 33.86 3.33
N HIS A 102 -9.10 33.61 2.43
CA HIS A 102 -9.14 34.13 1.06
C HIS A 102 -9.94 33.24 0.10
N GLY A 103 -10.23 32.01 0.48
CA GLY A 103 -11.18 31.18 -0.27
C GLY A 103 -11.32 29.76 0.26
N LEU A 104 -12.36 29.09 -0.23
CA LEU A 104 -12.69 27.72 0.13
C LEU A 104 -12.41 26.79 -1.04
N ARG A 105 -11.73 25.69 -0.74
CA ARG A 105 -11.48 24.59 -1.67
C ARG A 105 -12.56 23.54 -1.46
N ILE A 106 -13.41 23.30 -2.45
CA ILE A 106 -14.54 22.36 -2.33
C ILE A 106 -14.21 21.11 -3.11
N THR A 107 -14.01 19.99 -2.40
CA THR A 107 -13.75 18.68 -2.99
C THR A 107 -15.02 17.83 -3.04
N PHE A 108 -15.19 17.07 -4.11
CA PHE A 108 -16.37 16.22 -4.34
C PHE A 108 -16.05 15.09 -5.33
N LYS A 109 -16.80 13.99 -5.22
CA LYS A 109 -16.70 12.83 -6.12
C LYS A 109 -17.61 12.98 -7.33
N LYS A 110 -17.35 12.19 -8.37
CA LYS A 110 -18.18 12.09 -9.58
C LYS A 110 -19.66 11.87 -9.29
N SER A 111 -19.98 10.98 -8.35
CA SER A 111 -21.36 10.67 -7.95
C SER A 111 -22.11 11.86 -7.35
N ASP A 112 -21.38 12.83 -6.80
CA ASP A 112 -21.93 13.95 -6.04
C ASP A 112 -21.94 15.26 -6.84
N LEU A 113 -21.57 15.22 -8.13
CA LEU A 113 -21.38 16.42 -8.95
C LEU A 113 -22.59 17.37 -8.92
N ASP A 114 -23.80 16.83 -9.06
CA ASP A 114 -25.03 17.64 -9.06
C ASP A 114 -25.19 18.44 -7.77
N ALA A 115 -25.12 17.73 -6.64
CA ALA A 115 -25.31 18.34 -5.34
C ALA A 115 -24.12 19.23 -4.94
N ALA A 116 -22.90 18.91 -5.39
CA ALA A 116 -21.72 19.73 -5.19
C ALA A 116 -21.81 21.06 -5.97
N VAL A 117 -22.36 21.07 -7.19
CA VAL A 117 -22.60 22.30 -7.96
C VAL A 117 -23.57 23.23 -7.23
N GLU A 118 -24.67 22.68 -6.68
CA GLU A 118 -25.61 23.44 -5.86
C GLU A 118 -24.95 23.97 -4.58
N TYR A 119 -24.19 23.12 -3.89
CA TYR A 119 -23.44 23.50 -2.69
C TYR A 119 -22.49 24.66 -2.97
N ILE A 120 -21.68 24.57 -4.03
CA ILE A 120 -20.75 25.63 -4.43
C ILE A 120 -21.50 26.93 -4.74
N SER A 121 -22.65 26.86 -5.42
CA SER A 121 -23.50 28.04 -5.68
C SER A 121 -23.92 28.73 -4.39
N CYS A 122 -24.35 27.97 -3.37
CA CYS A 122 -24.70 28.51 -2.05
C CYS A 122 -23.49 29.13 -1.34
N VAL A 123 -22.32 28.48 -1.37
CA VAL A 123 -21.10 29.05 -0.77
C VAL A 123 -20.70 30.36 -1.45
N LYS A 124 -20.84 30.46 -2.78
CA LYS A 124 -20.61 31.71 -3.51
C LYS A 124 -21.56 32.83 -3.10
N GLN A 125 -22.83 32.52 -2.81
CA GLN A 125 -23.79 33.51 -2.31
C GLN A 125 -23.42 34.07 -0.93
N LEU A 126 -22.65 33.32 -0.13
CA LEU A 126 -22.06 33.80 1.14
C LEU A 126 -20.84 34.70 0.93
N GLY A 127 -20.40 34.92 -0.31
CA GLY A 127 -19.34 35.85 -0.70
C GLY A 127 -17.94 35.24 -0.80
N TYR A 128 -17.81 33.92 -0.68
CA TYR A 128 -16.49 33.26 -0.74
C TYR A 128 -15.96 33.14 -2.17
N THR A 129 -14.64 33.26 -2.29
CA THR A 129 -13.91 32.79 -3.47
C THR A 129 -13.79 31.26 -3.41
N ILE A 130 -14.10 30.58 -4.52
CA ILE A 130 -14.13 29.12 -4.59
C ILE A 130 -13.02 28.58 -5.48
N TYR A 131 -12.43 27.47 -5.05
CA TYR A 131 -11.56 26.61 -5.84
C TYR A 131 -12.20 25.21 -5.89
N ALA A 132 -12.61 24.74 -7.07
CA ALA A 132 -13.26 23.44 -7.22
C ALA A 132 -12.22 22.32 -7.37
N GLN A 133 -12.40 21.23 -6.63
CA GLN A 133 -11.47 20.11 -6.51
C GLN A 133 -12.17 18.77 -6.81
N PRO A 134 -12.59 18.51 -8.06
CA PRO A 134 -13.16 17.21 -8.43
C PRO A 134 -12.11 16.11 -8.28
N VAL A 135 -12.35 15.13 -7.42
CA VAL A 135 -11.42 14.00 -7.22
C VAL A 135 -11.67 12.87 -8.22
N SER A 136 -10.63 12.06 -8.44
CA SER A 136 -10.68 10.84 -9.26
C SER A 136 -11.05 11.14 -10.71
N LEU A 137 -10.39 12.12 -11.32
CA LEU A 137 -10.63 12.50 -12.73
C LEU A 137 -10.46 11.34 -13.71
N THR A 138 -9.67 10.33 -13.35
CA THR A 138 -9.48 9.09 -14.10
C THR A 138 -10.74 8.20 -14.18
N GLU A 139 -11.77 8.47 -13.37
CA GLU A 139 -13.08 7.80 -13.44
C GLU A 139 -14.06 8.43 -14.45
N TYR A 140 -13.71 9.60 -15.00
CA TYR A 140 -14.52 10.29 -15.99
C TYR A 140 -14.11 9.86 -17.40
N SER A 141 -15.10 9.59 -18.25
CA SER A 141 -14.90 9.63 -19.70
C SER A 141 -14.74 11.08 -20.18
N ASP A 142 -14.15 11.28 -21.36
CA ASP A 142 -13.95 12.62 -21.95
C ASP A 142 -15.25 13.46 -22.03
N SER A 143 -16.39 12.81 -22.31
CA SER A 143 -17.69 13.49 -22.39
C SER A 143 -18.23 13.87 -21.01
N GLU A 144 -18.04 13.02 -20.01
CA GLU A 144 -18.41 13.32 -18.62
C GLU A 144 -17.54 14.43 -18.06
N LEU A 145 -16.24 14.40 -18.35
CA LEU A 145 -15.29 15.41 -17.91
C LEU A 145 -15.62 16.78 -18.52
N SER A 146 -15.86 16.85 -19.84
CA SER A 146 -16.22 18.11 -20.49
C SER A 146 -17.57 18.65 -19.98
N SER A 147 -18.57 17.80 -19.75
CA SER A 147 -19.84 18.17 -19.10
C SER A 147 -19.62 18.75 -17.70
N MET A 148 -18.80 18.09 -16.87
CA MET A 148 -18.43 18.60 -15.54
C MET A 148 -17.77 19.98 -15.62
N LEU A 149 -16.79 20.16 -16.52
CA LEU A 149 -16.09 21.43 -16.69
C LEU A 149 -17.02 22.57 -17.11
N LEU A 150 -17.96 22.32 -18.04
CA LEU A 150 -18.94 23.32 -18.46
C LEU A 150 -19.85 23.75 -17.30
N ARG A 151 -20.30 22.81 -16.48
CA ARG A 151 -21.12 23.11 -15.30
C ARG A 151 -20.36 23.89 -14.24
N LEU A 152 -19.10 23.55 -14.00
CA LEU A 152 -18.26 24.33 -13.09
C LEU A 152 -17.96 25.72 -13.66
N ALA A 153 -17.82 25.87 -14.98
CA ALA A 153 -17.62 27.16 -15.64
C ALA A 153 -18.80 28.12 -15.42
N GLU A 154 -20.05 27.62 -15.41
CA GLU A 154 -21.25 28.42 -15.09
C GLU A 154 -21.18 29.04 -13.69
N LEU A 155 -20.56 28.33 -12.74
CA LEU A 155 -20.34 28.84 -11.40
C LEU A 155 -19.21 29.85 -11.32
N ASN A 156 -18.35 29.99 -12.34
CA ASN A 156 -17.19 30.87 -12.39
C ASN A 156 -16.33 30.85 -11.09
N PRO A 157 -15.80 29.67 -10.67
CA PRO A 157 -14.83 29.59 -9.57
C PRO A 157 -13.51 30.27 -9.93
N ALA A 158 -12.68 30.55 -8.93
CA ALA A 158 -11.33 31.09 -9.16
C ALA A 158 -10.38 30.07 -9.80
N ALA A 159 -10.56 28.79 -9.49
CA ALA A 159 -9.85 27.71 -10.17
C ALA A 159 -10.66 26.42 -10.19
N VAL A 160 -10.34 25.54 -11.14
CA VAL A 160 -10.73 24.13 -11.14
C VAL A 160 -9.45 23.31 -11.25
N ALA A 161 -9.27 22.32 -10.38
CA ALA A 161 -8.03 21.55 -10.33
C ALA A 161 -8.11 20.22 -11.08
N ILE A 162 -6.98 19.85 -11.68
CA ILE A 162 -6.66 18.49 -12.11
C ILE A 162 -6.16 17.73 -10.87
N VAL A 163 -6.93 16.75 -10.39
CA VAL A 163 -6.62 16.00 -9.16
C VAL A 163 -6.29 14.54 -9.49
N ASP A 164 -5.02 14.18 -9.30
CA ASP A 164 -4.49 12.82 -9.45
C ASP A 164 -4.55 12.05 -8.13
N THR A 165 -5.78 11.72 -7.70
CA THR A 165 -6.09 11.10 -6.39
C THR A 165 -5.26 9.85 -6.06
N TYR A 166 -4.87 9.09 -7.08
CA TYR A 166 -4.17 7.81 -6.93
C TYR A 166 -2.74 7.84 -7.47
N GLY A 167 -2.20 9.01 -7.83
CA GLY A 167 -0.83 9.15 -8.29
C GLY A 167 -0.54 8.35 -9.57
N LEU A 168 -1.50 8.33 -10.50
CA LEU A 168 -1.49 7.53 -11.73
C LEU A 168 -0.93 8.30 -12.93
N MET A 169 -0.99 9.63 -12.88
CA MET A 169 -0.74 10.46 -14.06
C MET A 169 0.76 10.58 -14.34
N MET A 170 1.10 10.48 -15.61
CA MET A 170 2.41 10.82 -16.16
C MET A 170 2.32 12.19 -16.86
N PRO A 171 3.45 12.83 -17.24
CA PRO A 171 3.42 14.14 -17.88
C PRO A 171 2.51 14.26 -19.11
N PRO A 172 2.43 13.25 -20.01
CA PRO A 172 1.48 13.29 -21.13
C PRO A 172 0.01 13.33 -20.70
N ASP A 173 -0.36 12.61 -19.63
CA ASP A 173 -1.73 12.61 -19.11
C ASP A 173 -2.09 13.99 -18.56
N VAL A 174 -1.18 14.60 -17.78
CA VAL A 174 -1.35 15.95 -17.24
C VAL A 174 -1.54 16.97 -18.36
N GLN A 175 -0.78 16.86 -19.44
CA GLN A 175 -0.97 17.71 -20.62
C GLN A 175 -2.34 17.51 -21.26
N GLN A 176 -2.78 16.26 -21.45
CA GLN A 176 -4.10 15.98 -22.02
C GLN A 176 -5.24 16.56 -21.17
N TYR A 177 -5.18 16.39 -19.84
CA TYR A 177 -6.16 16.98 -18.93
C TYR A 177 -6.10 18.51 -18.98
N PHE A 178 -4.89 19.10 -18.98
CA PHE A 178 -4.73 20.56 -19.08
C PHE A 178 -5.34 21.13 -20.36
N GLU A 179 -5.11 20.49 -21.52
CA GLU A 179 -5.67 20.92 -22.80
C GLU A 179 -7.21 20.87 -22.81
N LEU A 180 -7.82 19.89 -22.13
CA LEU A 180 -9.27 19.84 -21.94
C LEU A 180 -9.76 20.99 -21.04
N PHE A 181 -9.09 21.21 -19.90
CA PHE A 181 -9.45 22.29 -18.97
C PHE A 181 -9.32 23.65 -19.65
N ASP A 182 -8.23 23.89 -20.39
CA ASP A 182 -8.00 25.13 -21.12
C ASP A 182 -9.04 25.37 -22.22
N ARG A 183 -9.52 24.30 -22.87
CA ARG A 183 -10.57 24.38 -23.89
C ARG A 183 -11.94 24.73 -23.31
N TYR A 184 -12.34 24.12 -22.20
CA TYR A 184 -13.71 24.20 -21.70
C TYR A 184 -13.92 25.27 -20.61
N LEU A 185 -12.87 25.71 -19.92
CA LEU A 185 -12.97 26.74 -18.89
C LEU A 185 -12.70 28.15 -19.45
N PRO A 186 -13.53 29.16 -19.11
CA PRO A 186 -13.26 30.57 -19.38
C PRO A 186 -11.87 31.00 -18.93
N SER A 187 -11.18 31.86 -19.69
CA SER A 187 -9.77 32.23 -19.48
C SER A 187 -9.45 32.84 -18.12
N ASN A 188 -10.45 33.40 -17.42
CA ASN A 188 -10.30 33.97 -16.08
C ASN A 188 -10.31 32.90 -14.96
N ILE A 189 -10.70 31.66 -15.27
CA ILE A 189 -10.65 30.54 -14.34
C ILE A 189 -9.27 29.88 -14.46
N LYS A 190 -8.56 29.80 -13.34
CA LYS A 190 -7.24 29.17 -13.26
C LYS A 190 -7.34 27.65 -13.29
N VAL A 191 -6.27 26.99 -13.71
CA VAL A 191 -6.17 25.52 -13.63
C VAL A 191 -5.30 25.15 -12.43
N GLY A 192 -5.86 24.38 -11.51
CA GLY A 192 -5.10 23.77 -10.41
C GLY A 192 -4.45 22.46 -10.83
N LEU A 193 -3.36 22.06 -10.17
CA LEU A 193 -2.79 20.71 -10.27
C LEU A 193 -2.50 20.18 -8.87
N HIS A 194 -3.10 19.05 -8.54
CA HIS A 194 -2.86 18.30 -7.32
C HIS A 194 -2.42 16.88 -7.67
N CYS A 195 -1.14 16.58 -7.47
CA CYS A 195 -0.57 15.26 -7.78
C CYS A 195 -0.10 14.53 -6.52
N HIS A 196 -0.03 13.21 -6.60
CA HIS A 196 0.62 12.36 -5.60
C HIS A 196 1.87 11.67 -6.14
N ASN A 197 2.80 11.35 -5.24
CA ASN A 197 4.11 10.77 -5.56
C ASN A 197 4.13 9.24 -5.61
N ASN A 198 2.98 8.58 -5.84
CA ASN A 198 2.90 7.11 -5.81
C ASN A 198 3.82 6.47 -6.87
N LEU A 199 3.97 7.10 -8.03
CA LEU A 199 4.96 6.75 -9.07
C LEU A 199 6.19 7.68 -9.07
N GLN A 200 6.37 8.50 -8.03
CA GLN A 200 7.40 9.56 -7.97
C GLN A 200 7.30 10.61 -9.11
N MET A 201 6.10 10.82 -9.64
CA MET A 201 5.86 11.72 -10.79
C MET A 201 5.31 13.09 -10.40
N GLY A 202 4.97 13.36 -9.14
CA GLY A 202 4.32 14.61 -8.75
C GLY A 202 5.12 15.87 -9.14
N LEU A 203 6.41 15.91 -8.80
CA LEU A 203 7.27 17.05 -9.16
C LEU A 203 7.48 17.14 -10.68
N ALA A 204 7.64 16.00 -11.36
CA ALA A 204 7.82 15.96 -12.82
C ALA A 204 6.56 16.50 -13.55
N ASN A 205 5.38 16.11 -13.09
CA ASN A 205 4.08 16.56 -13.57
C ASN A 205 3.89 18.07 -13.34
N ALA A 206 4.26 18.56 -12.15
CA ALA A 206 4.24 19.98 -11.84
C ALA A 206 5.12 20.78 -12.82
N ILE A 207 6.39 20.38 -12.97
CA ILE A 207 7.34 21.03 -13.88
C ILE A 207 6.83 21.00 -15.33
N HIS A 208 6.30 19.85 -15.76
CA HIS A 208 5.76 19.71 -17.11
C HIS A 208 4.62 20.69 -17.36
N LEU A 209 3.62 20.74 -16.47
CA LEU A 209 2.53 21.71 -16.55
C LEU A 209 3.06 23.15 -16.58
N SER A 210 4.04 23.49 -15.74
CA SER A 210 4.66 24.82 -15.73
C SER A 210 5.30 25.20 -17.05
N SER A 211 5.86 24.21 -17.77
CA SER A 211 6.55 24.40 -19.05
C SER A 211 5.61 24.50 -20.26
N LEU A 212 4.35 24.08 -20.14
CA LEU A 212 3.39 24.14 -21.25
C LEU A 212 3.16 25.59 -21.71
N SER A 213 3.24 25.79 -23.03
CA SER A 213 2.97 27.04 -23.72
C SER A 213 1.47 27.39 -23.67
N SER A 214 1.05 28.07 -22.62
CA SER A 214 -0.31 28.60 -22.45
C SER A 214 -0.27 29.90 -21.66
N GLU A 215 -1.26 30.76 -21.87
CA GLU A 215 -1.49 31.99 -21.09
C GLU A 215 -2.37 31.74 -19.85
N ARG A 216 -2.85 30.51 -19.66
CA ARG A 216 -3.68 30.11 -18.52
C ARG A 216 -2.88 30.14 -17.22
N ASP A 217 -3.34 30.92 -16.26
CA ASP A 217 -2.79 30.90 -14.90
C ASP A 217 -2.95 29.53 -14.23
N CYS A 218 -1.92 29.08 -13.53
CA CYS A 218 -1.92 27.78 -12.84
C CYS A 218 -1.61 27.90 -11.34
N ILE A 219 -2.22 27.02 -10.54
CA ILE A 219 -1.92 26.84 -9.11
C ILE A 219 -1.46 25.40 -8.93
N ILE A 220 -0.23 25.20 -8.44
CA ILE A 220 0.31 23.86 -8.19
C ILE A 220 0.30 23.60 -6.69
N ASP A 221 -0.40 22.54 -6.30
CA ASP A 221 -0.40 22.07 -4.93
C ASP A 221 0.87 21.28 -4.63
N THR A 222 1.43 21.53 -3.46
CA THR A 222 2.67 20.95 -2.93
C THR A 222 2.53 20.76 -1.43
N SER A 223 3.42 19.98 -0.81
CA SER A 223 3.58 20.01 0.65
C SER A 223 5.04 19.90 1.06
N CYS A 224 5.37 20.48 2.20
CA CYS A 224 6.69 20.46 2.79
C CYS A 224 7.14 19.01 2.99
N PHE A 225 8.35 18.68 2.53
CA PHE A 225 8.89 17.31 2.56
C PHE A 225 7.99 16.27 1.87
N GLY A 226 7.09 16.72 0.98
CA GLY A 226 6.11 15.90 0.30
C GLY A 226 5.08 15.25 1.23
N MET A 227 4.90 15.73 2.46
CA MET A 227 3.99 15.14 3.44
C MET A 227 2.54 15.07 2.93
N GLY A 228 1.95 13.89 2.88
CA GLY A 228 0.59 13.73 2.36
C GLY A 228 0.12 12.28 2.32
N LYS A 229 -1.11 12.09 1.83
CA LYS A 229 -1.69 10.76 1.62
C LYS A 229 -0.83 9.89 0.71
N GLY A 230 -0.79 8.58 0.99
CA GLY A 230 -0.08 7.60 0.15
C GLY A 230 1.43 7.84 0.17
N ALA A 231 2.03 7.98 -1.01
CA ALA A 231 3.45 8.33 -1.13
C ALA A 231 3.73 9.83 -0.97
N GLY A 232 2.72 10.64 -0.66
CA GLY A 232 2.87 12.08 -0.45
C GLY A 232 2.60 12.92 -1.71
N ASN A 233 2.93 14.20 -1.64
CA ASN A 233 2.70 15.21 -2.69
C ASN A 233 4.03 15.72 -3.27
N PRO A 234 4.02 16.44 -4.42
CA PRO A 234 5.19 17.18 -4.85
C PRO A 234 5.74 18.06 -3.71
N ASN A 235 7.04 17.96 -3.49
CA ASN A 235 7.74 18.66 -2.43
C ASN A 235 7.74 20.18 -2.64
N THR A 236 7.22 20.94 -1.68
CA THR A 236 7.17 22.40 -1.70
C THR A 236 8.56 23.00 -1.92
N GLU A 237 9.56 22.55 -1.17
CA GLU A 237 10.93 23.03 -1.24
C GLU A 237 11.59 22.80 -2.62
N LEU A 238 11.25 21.69 -3.29
CA LEU A 238 11.80 21.36 -4.59
C LEU A 238 11.16 22.19 -5.70
N LEU A 239 9.83 22.39 -5.65
CA LEU A 239 9.15 23.25 -6.62
C LEU A 239 9.53 24.72 -6.44
N MET A 240 9.65 25.21 -5.20
CA MET A 240 10.15 26.56 -4.90
C MET A 240 11.55 26.76 -5.49
N LYS A 241 12.46 25.79 -5.29
CA LYS A 241 13.81 25.84 -5.88
C LYS A 241 13.75 25.96 -7.41
N TYR A 242 12.93 25.13 -8.05
CA TYR A 242 12.75 25.15 -9.49
C TYR A 242 12.19 26.50 -9.97
N TYR A 243 11.16 27.02 -9.32
CA TYR A 243 10.55 28.30 -9.66
C TYR A 243 11.49 29.49 -9.44
N ASN A 244 12.27 29.53 -8.36
CA ASN A 244 13.26 30.58 -8.15
C ASN A 244 14.39 30.56 -9.21
N GLN A 245 14.69 29.39 -9.79
CA GLN A 245 15.77 29.24 -10.76
C GLN A 245 15.32 29.56 -12.19
N PHE A 246 14.10 29.17 -12.57
CA PHE A 246 13.64 29.22 -13.96
C PHE A 246 12.52 30.24 -14.22
N TYR A 247 11.93 30.81 -13.17
CA TYR A 247 10.86 31.80 -13.23
C TYR A 247 11.21 32.99 -12.31
N ASP A 248 10.57 34.14 -12.49
CA ASP A 248 10.85 35.35 -11.71
C ASP A 248 10.17 35.34 -10.32
N ASN A 249 10.12 34.15 -9.70
CA ASN A 249 9.51 33.95 -8.38
C ASN A 249 10.56 34.13 -7.27
N LYS A 250 10.09 34.56 -6.09
CA LYS A 250 10.94 34.90 -4.93
C LYS A 250 10.51 34.18 -3.66
N TYR A 251 10.43 32.86 -3.73
CA TYR A 251 10.16 32.03 -2.58
C TYR A 251 11.37 31.95 -1.66
N ASN A 252 11.13 31.91 -0.35
CA ASN A 252 12.19 31.77 0.65
C ASN A 252 12.22 30.32 1.15
N LEU A 253 13.27 29.57 0.79
CA LEU A 253 13.37 28.14 1.13
C LEU A 253 13.67 27.87 2.60
N SER A 254 14.42 28.76 3.27
CA SER A 254 14.95 28.49 4.62
C SER A 254 13.85 28.14 5.64
N PRO A 255 12.72 28.87 5.73
CA PRO A 255 11.66 28.51 6.67
C PRO A 255 11.00 27.15 6.37
N VAL A 256 10.90 26.75 5.09
CA VAL A 256 10.43 25.41 4.73
C VAL A 256 11.40 24.35 5.23
N LEU A 257 12.70 24.52 4.99
CA LEU A 257 13.71 23.57 5.48
C LEU A 257 13.72 23.48 7.01
N ASP A 258 13.51 24.61 7.71
CA ASP A 258 13.35 24.62 9.16
C ASP A 258 12.07 23.89 9.63
N ILE A 259 10.98 23.93 8.86
CA ILE A 259 9.78 23.12 9.14
C ILE A 259 10.13 21.63 9.07
N ILE A 260 10.90 21.23 8.04
CA ILE A 260 11.29 19.83 7.82
C ILE A 260 12.10 19.31 9.00
N ASP A 261 13.22 19.97 9.31
CA ASP A 261 14.17 19.58 10.36
C ASP A 261 13.51 19.56 11.76
N ASN A 262 12.77 20.61 12.11
CA ASN A 262 12.26 20.75 13.48
C ASN A 262 11.01 19.92 13.78
N TYR A 263 10.20 19.60 12.75
CA TYR A 263 8.89 19.00 12.92
C TYR A 263 8.68 17.75 12.06
N LEU A 264 8.84 17.87 10.74
CA LEU A 264 8.39 16.82 9.83
C LEU A 264 9.28 15.57 9.89
N GLU A 265 10.59 15.70 10.13
CA GLU A 265 11.46 14.52 10.31
C GLU A 265 11.03 13.65 11.49
N LYS A 266 10.56 14.26 12.59
CA LYS A 266 10.06 13.52 13.76
C LYS A 266 8.76 12.78 13.45
N ILE A 267 7.89 13.38 12.64
CA ILE A 267 6.66 12.74 12.18
C ILE A 267 7.02 11.60 11.22
N TYR A 268 7.94 11.84 10.27
CA TYR A 268 8.42 10.86 9.31
C TYR A 268 9.01 9.62 9.99
N PHE A 269 9.81 9.81 11.05
CA PHE A 269 10.38 8.70 11.80
C PHE A 269 9.31 7.81 12.46
N LYS A 270 8.18 8.38 12.87
CA LYS A 270 7.06 7.64 13.49
C LYS A 270 6.11 7.03 12.47
N SER A 271 5.87 7.76 11.38
CA SER A 271 4.85 7.45 10.38
C SER A 271 5.41 7.84 9.01
N PRO A 272 6.27 7.00 8.41
CA PRO A 272 6.96 7.35 7.17
C PRO A 272 5.96 7.40 6.00
N TRP A 273 6.13 8.40 5.14
CA TRP A 273 5.48 8.48 3.84
C TRP A 273 6.52 8.37 2.72
N GLY A 274 6.07 8.29 1.48
CA GLY A 274 6.95 8.18 0.31
C GLY A 274 6.74 6.89 -0.48
N TYR A 275 7.60 6.70 -1.48
CA TYR A 275 7.52 5.57 -2.38
C TYR A 275 7.63 4.24 -1.63
N SER A 276 6.76 3.31 -1.98
CA SER A 276 6.71 1.97 -1.41
C SER A 276 6.21 0.97 -2.45
N LEU A 277 6.49 -0.31 -2.25
CA LEU A 277 5.94 -1.36 -3.12
C LEU A 277 4.40 -1.29 -3.19
N THR A 278 3.74 -1.04 -2.06
CA THR A 278 2.28 -0.89 -2.00
C THR A 278 1.77 0.24 -2.90
N THR A 279 2.41 1.41 -2.84
CA THR A 279 2.02 2.57 -3.65
C THR A 279 2.35 2.37 -5.13
N CYS A 280 3.49 1.75 -5.44
CA CYS A 280 3.86 1.37 -6.79
C CYS A 280 2.84 0.42 -7.42
N LEU A 281 2.48 -0.68 -6.74
CA LEU A 281 1.56 -1.69 -7.29
C LEU A 281 0.14 -1.11 -7.44
N ASN A 282 -0.33 -0.29 -6.48
CA ASN A 282 -1.60 0.44 -6.59
C ASN A 282 -1.65 1.21 -7.92
N SER A 283 -0.65 2.07 -8.13
CA SER A 283 -0.66 2.96 -9.28
C SER A 283 -0.39 2.24 -10.59
N THR A 284 0.47 1.22 -10.58
CA THR A 284 0.78 0.39 -11.76
C THR A 284 -0.46 -0.37 -12.24
N PHE A 285 -1.24 -0.94 -11.31
CA PHE A 285 -2.41 -1.75 -11.67
C PHE A 285 -3.73 -0.97 -11.70
N ASN A 286 -3.69 0.33 -11.40
CA ASN A 286 -4.83 1.24 -11.31
C ASN A 286 -5.90 0.71 -10.34
N VAL A 287 -5.50 0.33 -9.12
CA VAL A 287 -6.38 -0.26 -8.10
C VAL A 287 -6.27 0.46 -6.76
N HIS A 288 -7.34 0.47 -5.99
CA HIS A 288 -7.38 1.09 -4.68
C HIS A 288 -6.28 0.48 -3.77
N PRO A 289 -5.51 1.29 -3.02
CA PRO A 289 -4.34 0.82 -2.26
C PRO A 289 -4.65 -0.30 -1.24
N ASN A 290 -5.85 -0.33 -0.68
CA ASN A 290 -6.27 -1.38 0.25
C ASN A 290 -6.33 -2.78 -0.39
N TYR A 291 -6.57 -2.92 -1.69
CA TYR A 291 -6.48 -4.23 -2.36
C TYR A 291 -5.06 -4.77 -2.35
N VAL A 292 -4.09 -3.91 -2.66
CA VAL A 292 -2.66 -4.26 -2.65
C VAL A 292 -2.20 -4.56 -1.24
N LYS A 293 -2.57 -3.70 -0.28
CA LYS A 293 -2.25 -3.89 1.14
C LYS A 293 -2.75 -5.24 1.65
N TYR A 294 -4.02 -5.56 1.37
CA TYR A 294 -4.65 -6.83 1.74
C TYR A 294 -3.82 -8.04 1.28
N LEU A 295 -3.40 -8.06 0.00
CA LEU A 295 -2.64 -9.18 -0.55
C LEU A 295 -1.19 -9.23 -0.04
N LEU A 296 -0.51 -8.08 0.09
CA LEU A 296 0.87 -8.01 0.58
C LEU A 296 1.00 -8.40 2.06
N GLU A 297 0.02 -8.04 2.90
CA GLU A 297 0.02 -8.37 4.33
C GLU A 297 -0.13 -9.87 4.60
N LYS A 298 -0.73 -10.64 3.66
CA LYS A 298 -0.81 -12.10 3.77
C LYS A 298 0.55 -12.80 3.73
N LYS A 299 1.59 -12.17 3.17
CA LYS A 299 2.94 -12.75 2.97
C LYS A 299 2.92 -14.15 2.34
N LEU A 300 1.89 -14.44 1.53
CA LEU A 300 1.62 -15.75 0.95
C LEU A 300 1.88 -15.77 -0.56
N TYR A 301 1.54 -14.68 -1.23
CA TYR A 301 1.52 -14.54 -2.68
C TYR A 301 2.82 -13.95 -3.21
N SER A 302 3.30 -14.47 -4.34
CA SER A 302 4.33 -13.81 -5.13
C SER A 302 3.77 -12.53 -5.78
N ILE A 303 4.63 -11.67 -6.34
CA ILE A 303 4.18 -10.47 -7.06
C ILE A 303 3.36 -10.84 -8.30
N GLU A 304 3.71 -11.93 -8.98
CA GLU A 304 2.97 -12.44 -10.13
C GLU A 304 1.56 -12.91 -9.73
N ASP A 305 1.43 -13.60 -8.58
CA ASP A 305 0.13 -13.98 -8.03
C ASP A 305 -0.71 -12.73 -7.68
N ILE A 306 -0.08 -11.72 -7.07
CA ILE A 306 -0.74 -10.46 -6.72
C ILE A 306 -1.23 -9.74 -7.98
N GLU A 307 -0.40 -9.63 -9.01
CA GLU A 307 -0.78 -9.06 -10.31
C GLU A 307 -1.98 -9.81 -10.89
N HIS A 308 -1.94 -11.15 -10.89
CA HIS A 308 -3.04 -11.96 -11.38
C HIS A 308 -4.34 -11.66 -10.62
N LEU A 309 -4.32 -11.68 -9.28
CA LEU A 309 -5.49 -11.42 -8.44
C LEU A 309 -6.05 -10.00 -8.67
N LEU A 310 -5.17 -8.99 -8.72
CA LEU A 310 -5.57 -7.60 -8.99
C LEU A 310 -6.17 -7.43 -10.40
N SER A 311 -5.69 -8.20 -11.40
CA SER A 311 -6.22 -8.17 -12.75
C SER A 311 -7.68 -8.65 -12.85
N LYS A 312 -8.14 -9.47 -11.90
CA LYS A 312 -9.52 -10.00 -11.85
C LYS A 312 -10.51 -9.02 -11.23
N ILE A 313 -10.06 -7.94 -10.60
CA ILE A 313 -10.95 -6.93 -10.01
C ILE A 313 -11.74 -6.26 -11.14
N PRO A 314 -13.09 -6.23 -11.07
CA PRO A 314 -13.92 -5.58 -12.06
C PRO A 314 -13.53 -4.11 -12.25
N LEU A 315 -13.47 -3.62 -13.49
CA LEU A 315 -13.06 -2.25 -13.82
C LEU A 315 -13.79 -1.18 -12.98
N LYS A 316 -15.11 -1.34 -12.78
CA LYS A 316 -15.94 -0.41 -11.99
C LYS A 316 -15.60 -0.38 -10.50
N SER A 317 -14.94 -1.40 -9.98
CA SER A 317 -14.59 -1.54 -8.56
C SER A 317 -13.10 -1.35 -8.32
N LYS A 318 -12.27 -1.20 -9.36
CA LYS A 318 -10.82 -1.10 -9.20
C LYS A 318 -10.40 0.02 -8.23
N LEU A 319 -11.00 1.21 -8.34
CA LEU A 319 -10.65 2.37 -7.53
C LEU A 319 -11.49 2.53 -6.25
N THR A 320 -12.38 1.58 -5.94
CA THR A 320 -13.18 1.58 -4.70
C THR A 320 -13.00 0.26 -3.98
N TYR A 321 -12.41 0.29 -2.79
CA TYR A 321 -12.15 -0.93 -2.04
C TYR A 321 -13.44 -1.62 -1.58
N SER A 322 -13.56 -2.91 -1.92
CA SER A 322 -14.57 -3.82 -1.42
C SER A 322 -13.89 -5.11 -0.95
N PRO A 323 -13.91 -5.41 0.36
CA PRO A 323 -13.38 -6.65 0.92
C PRO A 323 -13.96 -7.89 0.23
N ASP A 324 -15.29 -7.92 0.05
CA ASP A 324 -16.01 -9.08 -0.51
C ASP A 324 -15.55 -9.44 -1.92
N ILE A 325 -15.22 -8.44 -2.74
CA ILE A 325 -14.72 -8.67 -4.10
C ILE A 325 -13.36 -9.38 -4.05
N ILE A 326 -12.42 -8.88 -3.24
CA ILE A 326 -11.07 -9.44 -3.22
C ILE A 326 -11.04 -10.80 -2.54
N THR A 327 -11.83 -11.01 -1.49
CA THR A 327 -11.95 -12.33 -0.85
C THR A 327 -12.55 -13.33 -1.81
N THR A 328 -13.61 -12.99 -2.55
CA THR A 328 -14.21 -13.89 -3.54
C THR A 328 -13.23 -14.24 -4.66
N ILE A 329 -12.44 -13.27 -5.15
CA ILE A 329 -11.40 -13.52 -6.16
C ILE A 329 -10.32 -14.45 -5.61
N GLU A 330 -9.85 -14.20 -4.38
CA GLU A 330 -8.86 -15.03 -3.71
C GLU A 330 -9.38 -16.46 -3.47
N ASP A 331 -10.61 -16.61 -2.99
CA ASP A 331 -11.23 -17.90 -2.75
C ASP A 331 -11.34 -18.68 -4.06
N ASN A 332 -11.87 -18.07 -5.13
CA ASN A 332 -11.93 -18.72 -6.44
C ASN A 332 -10.54 -19.10 -6.98
N TRP A 333 -9.51 -18.29 -6.69
CA TRP A 333 -8.14 -18.58 -7.09
C TRP A 333 -7.55 -19.78 -6.34
N LYS A 334 -7.93 -19.96 -5.07
CA LYS A 334 -7.50 -21.08 -4.22
C LYS A 334 -8.13 -22.41 -4.64
N HIS A 335 -9.43 -22.41 -4.91
CA HIS A 335 -10.22 -23.59 -5.21
C HIS A 335 -10.10 -24.03 -6.69
N GLN A 336 -8.89 -24.05 -7.23
CA GLN A 336 -8.64 -24.61 -8.57
C GLN A 336 -8.66 -26.15 -8.53
N ASP A 337 -9.31 -26.77 -9.52
CA ASP A 337 -9.46 -28.23 -9.62
C ASP A 337 -8.10 -28.95 -9.54
N VAL A 338 -7.94 -29.81 -8.53
CA VAL A 338 -6.75 -30.66 -8.37
C VAL A 338 -7.01 -32.04 -8.97
N ALA A 339 -6.07 -32.52 -9.78
CA ALA A 339 -6.15 -33.86 -10.34
C ALA A 339 -6.07 -34.93 -9.23
N THR A 340 -7.09 -35.80 -9.14
CA THR A 340 -7.18 -36.90 -8.18
C THR A 340 -5.97 -37.84 -8.22
N SER A 341 -5.33 -37.99 -9.38
CA SER A 341 -4.14 -38.83 -9.57
C SER A 341 -2.92 -38.40 -8.74
N SER A 342 -2.79 -37.12 -8.39
CA SER A 342 -1.65 -36.62 -7.61
C SER A 342 -1.69 -37.15 -6.16
N ASN A 343 -2.87 -37.14 -5.55
CA ASN A 343 -3.05 -37.59 -4.17
C ASN A 343 -2.83 -39.10 -4.02
N ASP A 344 -3.35 -39.90 -4.95
CA ASP A 344 -3.16 -41.37 -4.96
C ASP A 344 -1.68 -41.76 -5.06
N HIS A 345 -0.91 -41.01 -5.86
CA HIS A 345 0.52 -41.28 -6.03
C HIS A 345 1.30 -40.98 -4.75
N LEU A 346 1.04 -39.83 -4.12
CA LEU A 346 1.69 -39.44 -2.87
C LEU A 346 1.33 -40.38 -1.72
N GLN A 347 0.06 -40.79 -1.62
CA GLN A 347 -0.37 -41.76 -0.60
C GLN A 347 0.38 -43.09 -0.72
N ARG A 348 0.52 -43.62 -1.93
CA ARG A 348 1.29 -44.85 -2.16
C ARG A 348 2.78 -44.66 -1.89
N ALA A 349 3.34 -43.50 -2.24
CA ALA A 349 4.76 -43.23 -2.06
C ALA A 349 5.15 -43.15 -0.58
N PHE A 350 4.27 -42.64 0.28
CA PHE A 350 4.55 -42.43 1.70
C PHE A 350 4.08 -43.57 2.62
N SER A 351 3.31 -44.52 2.10
CA SER A 351 2.80 -45.65 2.89
C SER A 351 3.91 -46.56 3.41
N ASP A 352 3.85 -46.88 4.71
CA ASP A 352 4.84 -47.70 5.43
C ASP A 352 6.29 -47.21 5.33
N SER A 353 6.50 -45.94 4.94
CA SER A 353 7.83 -45.35 4.75
C SER A 353 8.39 -44.75 6.04
N GLN A 354 9.71 -44.57 6.11
CA GLN A 354 10.36 -43.72 7.11
C GLN A 354 10.61 -42.35 6.47
N ILE A 355 10.21 -41.27 7.13
CA ILE A 355 10.25 -39.93 6.56
C ILE A 355 11.08 -39.00 7.44
N LEU A 356 12.06 -38.32 6.83
CA LEU A 356 12.77 -37.20 7.43
C LEU A 356 12.23 -35.90 6.86
N VAL A 357 11.66 -35.05 7.71
CA VAL A 357 11.21 -33.72 7.33
C VAL A 357 12.25 -32.69 7.75
N VAL A 358 12.70 -31.87 6.80
CA VAL A 358 13.71 -30.83 6.99
C VAL A 358 13.06 -29.44 6.95
N GLY A 359 13.15 -28.74 8.07
CA GLY A 359 12.75 -27.35 8.28
C GLY A 359 13.96 -26.38 8.24
N PRO A 360 13.72 -25.07 8.03
CA PRO A 360 14.77 -24.06 7.88
C PRO A 360 15.29 -23.50 9.22
N GLY A 361 15.06 -24.19 10.33
CA GLY A 361 15.47 -23.77 11.68
C GLY A 361 16.98 -23.70 11.87
N GLN A 362 17.43 -22.80 12.74
CA GLN A 362 18.85 -22.57 13.03
C GLN A 362 19.54 -23.79 13.65
N SER A 363 18.80 -24.69 14.29
CA SER A 363 19.32 -25.94 14.83
C SER A 363 19.98 -26.83 13.75
N THR A 364 19.67 -26.61 12.48
CA THR A 364 20.30 -27.32 11.35
C THR A 364 21.62 -26.71 10.90
N ARG A 365 22.04 -25.54 11.39
CA ARG A 365 23.27 -24.84 10.96
C ARG A 365 24.55 -25.68 11.10
N ASN A 366 24.59 -26.57 12.10
CA ASN A 366 25.75 -27.42 12.37
C ASN A 366 25.70 -28.76 11.64
N LEU A 367 24.65 -29.01 10.85
CA LEU A 367 24.51 -30.23 10.07
C LEU A 367 25.13 -30.00 8.70
N ASP A 368 26.01 -30.91 8.30
CA ASP A 368 26.69 -30.86 7.02
C ASP A 368 26.31 -32.06 6.14
N SER A 369 26.80 -32.06 4.90
CA SER A 369 26.55 -33.17 3.99
C SER A 369 27.11 -34.51 4.48
N GLN A 370 28.04 -34.53 5.43
CA GLN A 370 28.54 -35.79 6.00
C GLN A 370 27.50 -36.44 6.91
N TYR A 371 26.81 -35.66 7.75
CA TYR A 371 25.70 -36.16 8.56
C TYR A 371 24.65 -36.88 7.68
N PHE A 372 24.21 -36.24 6.61
CA PHE A 372 23.18 -36.81 5.73
C PHE A 372 23.67 -37.98 4.88
N ARG A 373 24.96 -38.00 4.48
CA ARG A 373 25.57 -39.17 3.82
C ARG A 373 25.58 -40.39 4.74
N ASN A 374 25.92 -40.22 6.01
CA ASN A 374 25.88 -41.31 6.99
C ASN A 374 24.44 -41.78 7.20
N ARG A 375 23.49 -40.86 7.38
CA ARG A 375 22.07 -41.20 7.57
C ARG A 375 21.48 -41.95 6.38
N ARG A 376 21.73 -41.51 5.14
CA ARG A 376 21.30 -42.25 3.92
C ARG A 376 21.97 -43.63 3.81
N SER A 377 23.17 -43.80 4.34
CA SER A 377 23.83 -45.11 4.38
C SER A 377 23.17 -46.05 5.39
N ASP A 378 22.78 -45.53 6.55
CA ASP A 378 22.12 -46.30 7.60
C ASP A 378 20.64 -46.60 7.27
N ASN A 379 19.96 -45.68 6.56
CA ASN A 379 18.55 -45.76 6.20
C ASN A 379 18.35 -45.48 4.70
N PRO A 380 18.70 -46.43 3.80
CA PRO A 380 18.72 -46.20 2.36
C PRO A 380 17.34 -45.96 1.72
N ASN A 381 16.26 -46.35 2.41
CA ASN A 381 14.88 -46.20 1.96
C ASN A 381 14.15 -45.03 2.65
N GLU A 382 14.85 -44.23 3.47
CA GLU A 382 14.26 -43.06 4.09
C GLU A 382 13.95 -41.99 3.03
N ILE A 383 12.72 -41.46 3.08
CA ILE A 383 12.27 -40.36 2.22
C ILE A 383 12.56 -39.04 2.91
N ILE A 384 13.33 -38.17 2.26
CA ILE A 384 13.66 -36.84 2.78
C ILE A 384 12.78 -35.79 2.11
N ILE A 385 12.05 -35.02 2.92
CA ILE A 385 11.13 -33.97 2.48
C ILE A 385 11.57 -32.63 3.09
N SER A 386 11.83 -31.60 2.29
CA SER A 386 12.03 -30.24 2.83
C SER A 386 10.79 -29.37 2.74
N THR A 387 10.68 -28.38 3.62
CA THR A 387 9.49 -27.52 3.75
C THR A 387 9.76 -26.07 3.34
N ASN A 388 9.19 -25.60 2.22
CA ASN A 388 9.31 -24.22 1.73
C ASN A 388 10.74 -23.73 1.40
N PHE A 389 11.74 -24.61 1.34
CA PHE A 389 13.09 -24.29 0.86
C PHE A 389 13.80 -25.53 0.32
N VAL A 390 14.90 -25.31 -0.40
CA VAL A 390 15.84 -26.35 -0.82
C VAL A 390 17.10 -26.23 0.03
N PRO A 391 17.42 -27.20 0.90
CA PRO A 391 18.66 -27.18 1.69
C PRO A 391 19.88 -27.38 0.78
N SER A 392 20.96 -26.63 1.03
CA SER A 392 22.24 -26.81 0.31
C SER A 392 23.08 -27.97 0.85
N PHE A 393 22.77 -28.44 2.05
CA PHE A 393 23.55 -29.46 2.78
C PHE A 393 23.05 -30.89 2.57
N VAL A 394 21.84 -31.09 2.01
CA VAL A 394 21.24 -32.40 1.77
C VAL A 394 20.43 -32.42 0.47
N GLU A 395 20.55 -33.50 -0.30
CA GLU A 395 19.64 -33.78 -1.41
C GLU A 395 18.37 -34.43 -0.87
N VAL A 396 17.23 -33.78 -1.13
CA VAL A 396 15.89 -34.21 -0.73
C VAL A 396 15.14 -34.85 -1.89
N ASP A 397 14.25 -35.77 -1.57
CA ASP A 397 13.43 -36.47 -2.57
C ASP A 397 12.20 -35.62 -2.93
N PHE A 398 11.65 -34.90 -1.95
CA PHE A 398 10.51 -34.00 -2.13
C PHE A 398 10.75 -32.63 -1.50
N VAL A 399 10.17 -31.58 -2.11
CA VAL A 399 10.03 -30.25 -1.52
C VAL A 399 8.55 -29.91 -1.47
N ILE A 400 8.00 -29.70 -0.27
CA ILE A 400 6.64 -29.16 -0.13
C ILE A 400 6.66 -27.64 -0.11
N VAL A 401 5.81 -27.02 -0.91
CA VAL A 401 5.71 -25.55 -1.05
C VAL A 401 4.29 -25.10 -0.81
N THR A 402 4.10 -24.31 0.25
CA THR A 402 2.79 -23.75 0.64
C THR A 402 2.74 -22.23 0.49
N ASN A 403 3.80 -21.62 -0.04
CA ASN A 403 3.95 -20.19 -0.16
C ASN A 403 4.54 -19.78 -1.52
N GLY A 404 3.88 -18.87 -2.24
CA GLY A 404 4.28 -18.44 -3.59
C GLY A 404 5.59 -17.63 -3.62
N ILE A 405 5.89 -16.88 -2.54
CA ILE A 405 7.18 -16.18 -2.40
C ILE A 405 8.31 -17.22 -2.34
N ARG A 406 8.11 -18.30 -1.58
CA ARG A 406 9.09 -19.39 -1.45
C ARG A 406 9.24 -20.18 -2.74
N MET A 407 8.15 -20.39 -3.48
CA MET A 407 8.20 -21.02 -4.80
C MET A 407 9.16 -20.29 -5.74
N SER A 408 9.09 -18.96 -5.78
CA SER A 408 9.97 -18.14 -6.63
C SER A 408 11.46 -18.31 -6.26
N GLN A 409 11.77 -18.40 -4.96
CA GLN A 409 13.13 -18.64 -4.46
C GLN A 409 13.64 -20.04 -4.82
N ILE A 410 12.79 -21.06 -4.64
CA ILE A 410 13.09 -22.45 -4.97
C ILE A 410 13.32 -22.62 -6.48
N SER A 411 12.43 -22.05 -7.30
CA SER A 411 12.56 -22.05 -8.76
C SER A 411 13.93 -21.50 -9.18
N SER A 412 14.30 -20.31 -8.67
CA SER A 412 15.57 -19.67 -8.99
C SER A 412 16.77 -20.57 -8.63
N TYR A 413 16.73 -21.21 -7.46
CA TYR A 413 17.78 -22.13 -7.03
C TYR A 413 17.89 -23.37 -7.94
N LEU A 414 16.76 -24.01 -8.27
CA LEU A 414 16.73 -25.23 -9.10
C LEU A 414 17.14 -24.96 -10.55
N GLN A 415 16.82 -23.78 -11.09
CA GLN A 415 17.30 -23.37 -12.42
C GLN A 415 18.83 -23.25 -12.48
N HIS A 416 19.47 -22.78 -11.41
CA HIS A 416 20.94 -22.71 -11.29
C HIS A 416 21.60 -24.05 -10.95
N ASN A 417 20.81 -25.06 -10.54
CA ASN A 417 21.30 -26.38 -10.14
C ASN A 417 20.61 -27.48 -10.97
N PRO A 418 20.89 -27.57 -12.29
CA PRO A 418 20.17 -28.45 -13.20
C PRO A 418 20.35 -29.96 -12.93
N HIS A 419 21.35 -30.35 -12.13
CA HIS A 419 21.56 -31.75 -11.76
C HIS A 419 20.65 -32.21 -10.61
N TYR A 420 20.08 -31.26 -9.88
CA TYR A 420 19.24 -31.53 -8.73
C TYR A 420 17.77 -31.41 -9.10
N ARG A 421 17.02 -32.51 -8.93
CA ARG A 421 15.65 -32.69 -9.45
C ARG A 421 14.72 -33.29 -8.38
N PRO A 422 14.48 -32.61 -7.25
CA PRO A 422 13.52 -33.09 -6.28
C PRO A 422 12.11 -33.05 -6.87
N SER A 423 11.23 -33.93 -6.40
CA SER A 423 9.79 -33.81 -6.70
C SER A 423 9.20 -32.63 -5.93
N ILE A 424 8.37 -31.82 -6.58
CA ILE A 424 7.73 -30.67 -5.96
C ILE A 424 6.29 -31.02 -5.59
N ILE A 425 5.95 -30.84 -4.33
CA ILE A 425 4.57 -30.92 -3.83
C ILE A 425 4.15 -29.47 -3.54
N LYS A 426 3.05 -28.98 -4.13
CA LYS A 426 2.63 -27.59 -3.90
C LYS A 426 1.14 -27.47 -3.73
N LEU A 427 0.69 -26.41 -3.07
CA LEU A 427 -0.72 -26.02 -3.12
C LEU A 427 -1.10 -25.61 -4.54
N SER A 428 -2.31 -25.96 -4.96
CA SER A 428 -2.84 -25.78 -6.32
C SER A 428 -2.69 -24.35 -6.83
N PHE A 429 -3.00 -23.37 -5.97
CA PHE A 429 -3.00 -21.94 -6.30
C PHE A 429 -1.60 -21.31 -6.46
N ILE A 430 -0.54 -22.03 -6.09
CA ILE A 430 0.83 -21.53 -6.23
C ILE A 430 1.26 -21.69 -7.69
N ASN A 431 1.71 -20.62 -8.33
CA ASN A 431 2.14 -20.68 -9.71
C ASN A 431 3.34 -21.64 -9.91
N LYS A 432 3.28 -22.50 -10.94
CA LYS A 432 4.34 -23.44 -11.33
C LYS A 432 5.16 -22.97 -12.54
N ASP A 433 4.75 -21.91 -13.23
CA ASP A 433 5.32 -21.50 -14.52
C ASP A 433 6.80 -21.11 -14.42
N THR A 434 7.27 -20.83 -13.20
CA THR A 434 8.66 -20.54 -12.91
C THR A 434 9.52 -21.80 -12.72
N LEU A 435 8.94 -22.98 -12.49
CA LEU A 435 9.70 -24.21 -12.24
C LEU A 435 10.27 -24.82 -13.54
N PRO A 436 11.46 -25.44 -13.47
CA PRO A 436 11.98 -26.25 -14.58
C PRO A 436 10.98 -27.33 -15.03
N SER A 437 10.72 -27.43 -16.34
CA SER A 437 9.71 -28.33 -16.93
C SER A 437 9.97 -29.83 -16.72
N GLU A 438 11.20 -30.19 -16.33
CA GLU A 438 11.63 -31.57 -16.09
C GLU A 438 11.27 -32.07 -14.68
N LEU A 439 10.83 -31.20 -13.78
CA LEU A 439 10.48 -31.58 -12.41
C LEU A 439 9.13 -32.31 -12.36
N ALA A 440 9.06 -33.36 -11.54
CA ALA A 440 7.77 -33.94 -11.16
C ALA A 440 7.06 -32.97 -10.21
N ILE A 441 5.81 -32.62 -10.54
CA ILE A 441 5.00 -31.66 -9.75
C ILE A 441 3.71 -32.36 -9.33
N PHE A 442 3.39 -32.26 -8.05
CA PHE A 442 2.17 -32.78 -7.44
C PHE A 442 1.39 -31.62 -6.81
N ASP A 443 0.22 -31.33 -7.38
CA ASP A 443 -0.71 -30.35 -6.84
C ASP A 443 -1.52 -30.93 -5.68
N LEU A 444 -1.59 -30.18 -4.58
CA LEU A 444 -2.43 -30.42 -3.41
C LEU A 444 -3.58 -29.43 -3.40
N ASP A 445 -4.73 -29.90 -2.94
CA ASP A 445 -5.89 -29.04 -2.69
C ASP A 445 -5.55 -27.96 -1.65
N SER A 446 -6.00 -26.72 -1.87
CA SER A 446 -5.82 -25.65 -0.90
C SER A 446 -6.53 -25.92 0.42
N ASP A 447 -7.61 -26.70 0.36
CA ASP A 447 -8.46 -27.01 1.51
C ASP A 447 -8.06 -28.34 2.17
N LEU A 448 -6.92 -28.91 1.75
CA LEU A 448 -6.46 -30.19 2.28
C LEU A 448 -6.35 -30.15 3.81
N PHE A 449 -5.86 -29.03 4.36
CA PHE A 449 -5.73 -28.77 5.79
C PHE A 449 -6.79 -27.75 6.23
N GLU A 450 -7.92 -28.26 6.73
CA GLU A 450 -8.94 -27.45 7.40
C GLU A 450 -8.42 -26.97 8.75
N CYS A 451 -8.12 -25.69 8.86
CA CYS A 451 -7.71 -25.04 10.10
C CYS A 451 -8.45 -23.71 10.23
N ASP A 452 -9.23 -23.58 11.31
CA ASP A 452 -9.98 -22.35 11.60
C ASP A 452 -9.04 -21.14 11.83
N ASP A 453 -7.78 -21.40 12.19
CA ASP A 453 -6.76 -20.36 12.37
C ASP A 453 -6.04 -20.05 11.04
N SER A 454 -6.53 -19.00 10.37
CA SER A 454 -5.96 -18.47 9.13
C SER A 454 -4.48 -18.06 9.22
N THR A 455 -3.91 -17.86 10.42
CA THR A 455 -2.50 -17.49 10.61
C THR A 455 -1.54 -18.68 10.42
N ILE A 456 -2.05 -19.90 10.57
CA ILE A 456 -1.27 -21.14 10.45
C ILE A 456 -1.81 -22.10 9.38
N ALA A 457 -2.95 -21.81 8.75
CA ALA A 457 -3.56 -22.63 7.70
C ALA A 457 -2.61 -23.01 6.54
N TYR A 458 -1.61 -22.16 6.23
CA TYR A 458 -0.61 -22.44 5.19
C TYR A 458 0.79 -22.76 5.74
N ASN A 459 0.90 -23.15 7.02
CA ASN A 459 2.16 -23.62 7.59
C ASN A 459 2.58 -24.92 6.89
N SER A 460 3.77 -24.93 6.30
CA SER A 460 4.25 -26.06 5.50
C SER A 460 4.43 -27.36 6.27
N LEU A 461 4.75 -27.30 7.57
CA LEU A 461 4.82 -28.51 8.39
C LEU A 461 3.42 -29.08 8.60
N LEU A 462 2.45 -28.25 9.01
CA LEU A 462 1.10 -28.71 9.30
C LEU A 462 0.39 -29.27 8.05
N VAL A 463 0.54 -28.58 6.90
CA VAL A 463 0.01 -29.08 5.61
C VAL A 463 0.66 -30.42 5.24
N LEU A 464 1.98 -30.57 5.45
CA LEU A 464 2.67 -31.83 5.20
C LEU A 464 2.20 -32.94 6.14
N LEU A 465 2.11 -32.69 7.44
CA LEU A 465 1.63 -33.68 8.42
C LEU A 465 0.21 -34.13 8.11
N ASN A 466 -0.65 -33.21 7.68
CA ASN A 466 -2.00 -33.54 7.23
C ASN A 466 -2.03 -34.39 5.95
N LEU A 467 -1.11 -34.18 5.01
CA LEU A 467 -0.95 -35.07 3.86
C LEU A 467 -0.46 -36.47 4.31
N LEU A 468 0.52 -36.51 5.21
CA LEU A 468 1.12 -37.75 5.70
C LEU A 468 0.18 -38.58 6.57
N SER A 469 -0.73 -37.97 7.32
CA SER A 469 -1.75 -38.67 8.11
C SER A 469 -2.67 -39.56 7.26
N ARG A 470 -2.82 -39.22 5.98
CA ARG A 470 -3.61 -39.99 5.00
C ARG A 470 -2.84 -41.18 4.39
N SER A 471 -1.54 -41.28 4.66
CA SER A 471 -0.64 -42.27 4.05
C SER A 471 -0.07 -43.26 5.06
N SER A 472 -0.25 -43.03 6.36
CA SER A 472 0.22 -43.89 7.46
C SER A 472 1.71 -44.28 7.36
N PRO A 473 2.66 -43.31 7.36
CA PRO A 473 4.08 -43.61 7.44
C PRO A 473 4.44 -44.27 8.78
N SER A 474 5.54 -45.03 8.80
CA SER A 474 5.99 -45.76 9.99
C SER A 474 6.56 -44.84 11.09
N ILE A 475 7.30 -43.80 10.69
CA ILE A 475 7.86 -42.76 11.56
C ILE A 475 8.14 -41.50 10.76
N ILE A 476 7.95 -40.35 11.40
CA ILE A 476 8.27 -39.03 10.85
C ILE A 476 9.27 -38.36 11.80
N SER A 477 10.53 -38.27 11.37
CA SER A 477 11.57 -37.53 12.06
C SER A 477 11.56 -36.06 11.61
N LEU A 478 11.48 -35.13 12.55
CA LEU A 478 11.40 -33.69 12.33
C LEU A 478 12.74 -33.03 12.67
N LEU A 479 13.32 -32.33 11.70
CA LEU A 479 14.64 -31.69 11.80
C LEU A 479 14.52 -30.21 11.45
N GLY A 480 15.00 -29.30 12.30
CA GLY A 480 14.98 -27.86 11.98
C GLY A 480 13.63 -27.15 12.17
N PHE A 481 12.82 -27.64 13.10
CA PHE A 481 11.54 -27.02 13.49
C PHE A 481 11.65 -26.39 14.88
N ASP A 482 12.45 -25.32 14.97
CA ASP A 482 12.88 -24.74 16.24
C ASP A 482 11.79 -23.94 16.97
N GLY A 483 10.75 -23.52 16.25
CA GLY A 483 9.78 -22.50 16.68
C GLY A 483 10.26 -21.07 16.47
N PHE A 484 9.32 -20.13 16.44
CA PHE A 484 9.58 -18.71 16.23
C PHE A 484 10.06 -18.02 17.53
N LYS A 485 11.01 -17.09 17.47
CA LYS A 485 11.78 -16.39 18.51
C LYS A 485 12.07 -14.97 18.04
N ALA A 486 11.93 -13.98 18.92
CA ALA A 486 11.98 -12.56 18.58
C ALA A 486 13.26 -12.07 17.86
N ASP A 487 14.41 -12.73 18.04
CA ASP A 487 15.68 -12.23 17.50
C ASP A 487 16.28 -13.05 16.34
N HIS A 488 15.91 -14.33 16.13
CA HIS A 488 16.71 -15.24 15.28
C HIS A 488 15.94 -16.49 14.76
N ASP A 489 14.98 -16.31 13.85
CA ASP A 489 14.06 -17.39 13.42
C ASP A 489 14.55 -18.36 12.35
N TYR A 490 15.53 -17.96 11.56
CA TYR A 490 15.91 -18.71 10.36
C TYR A 490 17.43 -18.76 10.19
N ILE A 491 17.90 -19.75 9.41
CA ILE A 491 19.32 -19.87 9.05
C ILE A 491 19.81 -18.62 8.31
N SER A 492 18.93 -17.96 7.53
CA SER A 492 19.19 -16.71 6.81
C SER A 492 18.21 -15.62 7.22
N ASP A 493 18.70 -14.40 7.46
CA ASP A 493 17.87 -13.23 7.77
C ASP A 493 16.84 -12.92 6.67
N ALA A 494 17.10 -13.35 5.43
CA ALA A 494 16.19 -13.23 4.29
C ALA A 494 14.90 -14.07 4.40
N MET A 495 14.73 -14.83 5.48
CA MET A 495 13.57 -15.72 5.67
C MET A 495 12.54 -15.24 6.70
N GLN A 496 12.75 -14.12 7.41
CA GLN A 496 11.80 -13.60 8.40
C GLN A 496 10.54 -12.98 7.75
N LEU A 497 9.34 -13.31 8.27
CA LEU A 497 8.06 -12.91 7.64
C LEU A 497 6.89 -12.59 8.59
N ARG A 498 7.03 -12.62 9.94
CA ARG A 498 5.84 -12.68 10.81
C ARG A 498 5.84 -11.74 12.02
N ASP A 499 4.65 -11.18 12.29
CA ASP A 499 4.27 -10.50 13.53
C ASP A 499 3.58 -11.49 14.49
N ASN A 500 3.57 -11.21 15.80
CA ASN A 500 2.87 -11.98 16.85
C ASN A 500 3.33 -13.46 17.01
N ILE A 501 4.65 -13.63 17.12
CA ILE A 501 5.37 -14.91 17.24
C ILE A 501 4.83 -15.86 18.32
N HIS A 502 4.43 -15.33 19.49
CA HIS A 502 3.97 -16.17 20.60
C HIS A 502 2.66 -16.90 20.29
N TYR A 503 1.69 -16.20 19.71
CA TYR A 503 0.42 -16.79 19.30
C TYR A 503 0.63 -17.88 18.26
N ILE A 504 1.44 -17.59 17.24
CA ILE A 504 1.74 -18.54 16.15
C ILE A 504 2.38 -19.82 16.71
N ASN A 505 3.32 -19.71 17.63
CA ASN A 505 3.91 -20.89 18.26
C ASN A 505 2.88 -21.73 19.02
N SER A 506 2.01 -21.08 19.80
CA SER A 506 0.95 -21.77 20.55
C SER A 506 -0.01 -22.50 19.62
N SER A 507 -0.50 -21.84 18.56
CA SER A 507 -1.41 -22.47 17.59
C SER A 507 -0.75 -23.64 16.87
N ILE A 508 0.54 -23.56 16.53
CA ILE A 508 1.27 -24.66 15.91
C ILE A 508 1.46 -25.83 16.89
N ASP A 509 1.81 -25.56 18.15
CA ASP A 509 2.01 -26.59 19.18
C ASP A 509 0.71 -27.38 19.43
N GLU A 510 -0.44 -26.70 19.49
CA GLU A 510 -1.76 -27.35 19.60
C GLU A 510 -2.06 -28.29 18.43
N GLN A 511 -1.75 -27.88 17.19
CA GLN A 511 -1.94 -28.73 16.01
C GLN A 511 -0.94 -29.89 15.98
N LEU A 512 0.31 -29.68 16.42
CA LEU A 512 1.30 -30.75 16.54
C LEU A 512 0.88 -31.80 17.58
N ALA A 513 0.30 -31.36 18.71
CA ALA A 513 -0.28 -32.27 19.70
C ALA A 513 -1.45 -33.08 19.13
N HIS A 514 -2.26 -32.49 18.24
CA HIS A 514 -3.29 -33.27 17.52
C HIS A 514 -2.65 -34.32 16.59
N PHE A 515 -1.67 -33.93 15.77
CA PHE A 515 -1.00 -34.85 14.85
C PHE A 515 -0.24 -35.97 15.56
N SER A 516 0.35 -35.73 16.73
CA SER A 516 1.07 -36.76 17.50
C SER A 516 0.16 -37.89 17.99
N THR A 517 -1.16 -37.66 18.07
CA THR A 517 -2.13 -38.73 18.40
C THR A 517 -2.39 -39.71 17.25
N ILE A 518 -2.08 -39.32 16.01
CA ILE A 518 -2.36 -40.10 14.79
C ILE A 518 -1.10 -40.45 13.99
N LEU A 519 0.02 -39.78 14.24
CA LEU A 519 1.31 -39.97 13.58
C LEU A 519 2.40 -40.20 14.61
N ASN A 520 3.37 -41.06 14.28
CA ASN A 520 4.57 -41.27 15.08
C ASN A 520 5.62 -40.19 14.77
N LEU A 521 5.65 -39.13 15.58
CA LEU A 521 6.53 -37.97 15.39
C LEU A 521 7.73 -38.00 16.33
N GLU A 522 8.92 -37.68 15.82
CA GLU A 522 10.15 -37.57 16.61
C GLU A 522 10.94 -36.32 16.22
N PHE A 523 11.27 -35.44 17.16
CA PHE A 523 12.16 -34.31 16.89
C PHE A 523 13.64 -34.71 17.03
N LEU A 524 14.43 -34.49 15.99
CA LEU A 524 15.87 -34.75 15.97
C LEU A 524 16.72 -33.55 16.39
N THR A 525 16.09 -32.37 16.52
CA THR A 525 16.72 -31.12 16.93
C THR A 525 15.90 -30.45 18.02
N PRO A 526 16.52 -29.61 18.88
CA PRO A 526 15.79 -28.83 19.87
C PRO A 526 14.66 -28.01 19.24
N SER A 527 13.49 -28.01 19.88
CA SER A 527 12.27 -27.35 19.42
C SER A 527 11.59 -26.65 20.59
N LEU A 528 10.91 -25.54 20.32
CA LEU A 528 9.99 -24.90 21.26
C LEU A 528 8.63 -25.62 21.35
N TYR A 529 8.33 -26.47 20.38
CA TYR A 529 7.13 -27.30 20.38
C TYR A 529 7.37 -28.50 21.28
N SER A 530 6.51 -28.67 22.29
CA SER A 530 6.65 -29.73 23.30
C SER A 530 5.65 -30.86 23.13
N TYR A 531 4.52 -30.64 22.45
CA TYR A 531 3.46 -31.63 22.16
C TYR A 531 3.10 -32.65 23.29
N ASP A 532 3.40 -32.31 24.56
CA ASP A 532 3.09 -33.05 25.79
C ASP A 532 1.75 -32.63 26.41
#